data_AF-X5FPA0-F1
#
_entry.id   AF-X5FPA0-F1
#
_cell.length_a   1.000
_cell.length_b   1.000
_cell.length_c   1.000
_cell.angle_alpha   90.00
_cell.angle_beta   90.00
_cell.angle_gamma   90.00
#
_symmetry.space_group_name_H-M   'P 1'
#
loop_
_entity.id
_entity.type
_entity.pdbx_description
1 polymer ?
#
loop_
_entity_poly.entity_id
_entity_poly.type
_entity_poly.pdbx_seq_one_letter_code
_entity_poly.pdbx_strand_id
1 'polypeptide(L)'
;SLYPVSLQIKADQDIPERIKTVKENLRQIPQKGIGYGLIKYLSDHPKAHEWTGHPEIRFNYLGQFDQDVRNGRMEVSPYSSGKTASDNRPLTYTLDINGMISDGRLSLAITYSGKQYQRETMETCADLLKSNLQQVIAHCDAQNQIHLTPSDISLKGITIG
;
A
#
# COMPACT_ATOMS: atom_id res chain seq x y z
N SER A 1 -2.69 8.96 -6.49
CA SER A 1 -1.56 9.85 -6.14
C SER A 1 -0.42 9.02 -5.60
N LEU A 2 0.83 9.39 -5.90
CA LEU A 2 2.04 8.73 -5.40
C LEU A 2 2.75 9.67 -4.42
N TYR A 3 3.10 9.18 -3.24
CA TYR A 3 3.83 9.92 -2.22
C TYR A 3 4.64 8.94 -1.36
N PRO A 4 5.81 9.36 -0.84
CA PRO A 4 6.61 8.52 0.04
C PRO A 4 5.95 8.38 1.41
N VAL A 5 6.05 7.19 1.99
CA VAL A 5 5.62 6.89 3.36
C VAL A 5 6.80 6.26 4.09
N SER A 6 7.13 6.77 5.27
CA SER A 6 8.13 6.16 6.15
C SER A 6 7.43 5.24 7.14
N LEU A 7 7.71 3.93 7.04
CA LEU A 7 7.21 2.94 7.99
C LEU A 7 8.22 2.79 9.13
N GLN A 8 7.95 3.48 10.23
CA GLN A 8 8.72 3.32 11.48
C GLN A 8 8.07 2.23 12.32
N ILE A 9 8.57 1.01 12.21
CA ILE A 9 8.11 -0.14 12.99
C ILE A 9 9.23 -0.53 13.96
N LYS A 10 8.92 -0.59 15.26
CA LYS A 10 9.89 -1.09 16.24
C LYS A 10 9.80 -2.62 16.31
N ALA A 11 10.95 -3.28 16.45
CA ALA A 11 11.03 -4.74 16.39
C ALA A 11 10.24 -5.45 17.50
N ASP A 12 10.05 -4.79 18.65
CA ASP A 12 9.43 -5.28 19.87
C ASP A 12 7.91 -5.03 19.95
N GLN A 13 7.32 -4.29 19.00
CA GLN A 13 5.89 -3.99 19.03
C GLN A 13 5.04 -5.23 18.73
N ASP A 14 3.96 -5.39 19.48
CA ASP A 14 2.92 -6.38 19.20
C ASP A 14 2.07 -6.00 17.96
N ILE A 15 1.29 -6.95 17.45
CA ILE A 15 0.43 -6.72 16.27
C ILE A 15 -0.49 -5.50 16.43
N PRO A 16 -1.23 -5.32 17.54
CA PRO A 16 -2.13 -4.17 17.69
C PRO A 16 -1.38 -2.83 17.74
N GLU A 17 -0.23 -2.73 18.41
CA GLU A 17 0.59 -1.52 18.41
C GLU A 17 1.13 -1.17 17.03
N ARG A 18 1.55 -2.19 16.25
CA ARG A 18 1.99 -1.99 14.86
C ARG A 18 0.87 -1.44 14.00
N ILE A 19 -0.34 -2.02 14.07
CA ILE A 19 -1.50 -1.55 13.30
C ILE A 19 -1.84 -0.10 13.67
N LYS A 20 -1.87 0.24 14.96
CA LYS A 20 -2.13 1.61 15.43
C LYS A 20 -1.06 2.58 14.93
N THR A 21 0.22 2.20 15.05
CA THR A 21 1.35 3.02 14.60
C THR A 21 1.26 3.31 13.11
N VAL A 22 1.01 2.29 12.28
CA VAL A 22 0.86 2.46 10.83
C VAL A 22 -0.38 3.30 10.48
N LYS A 23 -1.52 3.08 11.15
CA LYS A 23 -2.74 3.88 10.96
C LYS A 23 -2.49 5.36 11.25
N GLU A 24 -1.85 5.68 12.37
CA GLU A 24 -1.55 7.06 12.73
C GLU A 24 -0.51 7.68 11.77
N ASN A 25 0.56 6.96 11.42
CA ASN A 25 1.54 7.43 10.44
C ASN A 25 0.91 7.78 9.09
N LEU A 26 -0.04 6.99 8.61
CA LEU A 26 -0.78 7.28 7.38
C LEU A 26 -1.73 8.47 7.51
N ARG A 27 -2.33 8.69 8.69
CA ARG A 27 -3.23 9.83 8.95
C ARG A 27 -2.51 11.16 9.08
N GLN A 28 -1.24 11.16 9.52
CA GLN A 28 -0.42 12.38 9.54
C GLN A 28 -0.16 12.95 8.13
N ILE A 29 -0.45 12.19 7.08
CA ILE A 29 -0.25 12.62 5.69
C ILE A 29 -1.49 13.39 5.23
N PRO A 30 -1.40 14.73 5.05
CA PRO A 30 -2.55 15.53 4.65
C PRO A 30 -3.01 15.15 3.24
N GLN A 31 -4.33 15.11 3.04
CA GLN A 31 -4.99 14.94 1.74
C GLN A 31 -4.42 13.78 0.90
N LYS A 32 -4.07 12.64 1.53
CA LYS A 32 -3.48 11.47 0.85
C LYS A 32 -2.26 11.82 -0.03
N GLY A 33 -1.43 12.76 0.45
CA GLY A 33 -0.15 13.09 -0.14
C GLY A 33 -0.21 13.82 -1.49
N ILE A 34 -1.37 14.39 -1.88
CA ILE A 34 -1.51 15.15 -3.13
C ILE A 34 -0.50 16.31 -3.21
N GLY A 35 -0.21 16.95 -2.08
CA GLY A 35 0.78 18.03 -2.00
C GLY A 35 2.21 17.62 -2.38
N TYR A 36 2.57 16.34 -2.25
CA TYR A 36 3.90 15.85 -2.61
C TYR A 36 4.19 16.02 -4.10
N GLY A 37 3.26 15.56 -4.96
CA GLY A 37 3.42 15.67 -6.41
C GLY A 37 3.47 17.12 -6.87
N LEU A 38 2.66 17.98 -6.25
CA LEU A 38 2.62 19.41 -6.55
C LEU A 38 3.95 20.09 -6.19
N ILE A 39 4.47 19.84 -4.99
CA ILE A 39 5.69 20.52 -4.51
C ILE A 39 6.96 19.96 -5.19
N LYS A 40 6.99 18.66 -5.50
CA LYS A 40 8.17 18.05 -6.11
C LYS A 40 8.30 18.35 -7.61
N TYR A 41 7.18 18.41 -8.33
CA TYR A 41 7.19 18.48 -9.80
C TYR A 41 6.66 19.79 -10.38
N LEU A 42 5.89 20.57 -9.62
CA LEU A 42 5.17 21.74 -10.16
C LEU A 42 5.47 23.05 -9.44
N SER A 43 6.24 23.04 -8.35
CA SER A 43 6.65 24.27 -7.66
C SER A 43 8.15 24.46 -7.71
N ASP A 44 8.57 25.72 -7.87
CA ASP A 44 9.95 26.15 -7.71
C ASP A 44 10.30 26.33 -6.22
N HIS A 45 9.73 25.47 -5.38
CA HIS A 45 9.77 25.63 -3.94
C HIS A 45 11.16 25.17 -3.44
N PRO A 46 11.87 25.97 -2.62
CA PRO A 46 13.25 25.69 -2.23
C PRO A 46 13.40 24.32 -1.54
N LYS A 47 12.36 23.85 -0.83
CA LYS A 47 12.31 22.52 -0.19
C LYS A 47 12.14 21.33 -1.15
N ALA A 48 11.83 21.53 -2.43
CA ALA A 48 11.71 20.43 -3.38
C ALA A 48 13.02 19.62 -3.50
N HIS A 49 14.16 20.30 -3.36
CA HIS A 49 15.51 19.72 -3.39
C HIS A 49 15.88 18.96 -2.10
N GLU A 50 15.19 19.21 -0.98
CA GLU A 50 15.43 18.51 0.29
C GLU A 50 14.82 17.10 0.30
N TRP A 51 13.96 16.77 -0.67
CA TRP A 51 13.26 15.49 -0.74
C TRP A 51 14.07 14.45 -1.53
N THR A 52 15.16 14.01 -0.92
CA THR A 52 16.16 13.08 -1.48
C THR A 52 15.85 11.59 -1.23
N GLY A 53 14.72 11.27 -0.60
CA GLY A 53 14.30 9.88 -0.41
C GLY A 53 13.96 9.22 -1.75
N HIS A 54 14.69 8.17 -2.10
CA HIS A 54 14.41 7.33 -3.27
C HIS A 54 13.73 6.05 -2.77
N PRO A 55 12.39 5.99 -2.73
CA PRO A 55 11.70 4.80 -2.25
C PRO A 55 11.99 3.63 -3.19
N GLU A 56 12.53 2.54 -2.64
CA GLU A 56 12.81 1.31 -3.39
C GLU A 56 11.56 0.46 -3.59
N ILE A 57 10.55 0.63 -2.71
CA ILE A 57 9.31 -0.14 -2.73
C ILE A 57 8.16 0.77 -3.11
N ARG A 58 7.40 0.36 -4.12
CA ARG A 58 6.09 0.93 -4.45
C ARG A 58 5.00 -0.04 -4.00
N PHE A 59 3.98 0.50 -3.34
CA PHE A 59 2.77 -0.23 -2.97
C PHE A 59 1.55 0.47 -3.58
N ASN A 60 0.67 -0.29 -4.20
CA ASN A 60 -0.53 0.23 -4.83
C ASN A 60 -1.70 -0.76 -4.65
N TYR A 61 -2.78 -0.31 -4.00
CA TYR A 61 -4.00 -1.09 -3.87
C TYR A 61 -5.10 -0.47 -4.74
N LEU A 62 -5.51 -1.21 -5.78
CA LEU A 62 -6.45 -0.77 -6.81
C LEU A 62 -7.91 -0.84 -6.35
N GLY A 63 -8.19 -1.48 -5.21
CA GLY A 63 -9.55 -1.70 -4.73
C GLY A 63 -10.15 -3.01 -5.22
N GLN A 64 -11.48 -3.06 -5.25
CA GLN A 64 -12.24 -4.24 -5.61
C GLN A 64 -12.85 -4.07 -7.00
N PHE A 65 -12.50 -4.97 -7.92
CA PHE A 65 -12.93 -4.90 -9.32
C PHE A 65 -14.31 -5.55 -9.54
N ASP A 66 -14.72 -6.47 -8.65
CA ASP A 66 -15.95 -7.27 -8.80
C ASP A 66 -17.24 -6.44 -8.85
N GLN A 67 -17.28 -5.31 -8.15
CA GLN A 67 -18.49 -4.49 -8.03
C GLN A 67 -18.83 -3.79 -9.34
N ASP A 68 -17.81 -3.42 -10.12
CA ASP A 68 -17.99 -2.74 -11.40
C ASP A 68 -18.34 -3.71 -12.53
N VAL A 69 -17.81 -4.95 -12.47
CA VAL A 69 -18.06 -5.98 -13.49
C VAL A 69 -19.43 -6.65 -13.29
N ARG A 70 -19.81 -6.99 -12.05
CA ARG A 70 -21.06 -7.73 -11.76
C ARG A 70 -22.34 -6.96 -12.12
N ASN A 71 -22.28 -5.62 -12.14
CA ASN A 71 -23.42 -4.77 -12.50
C ASN A 71 -23.47 -4.43 -14.00
N GLY A 72 -22.48 -4.90 -14.79
CA GLY A 72 -22.39 -4.67 -16.23
C GLY A 72 -22.87 -5.84 -17.08
N ARG A 73 -23.09 -5.61 -18.38
CA ARG A 73 -23.32 -6.66 -19.40
C ARG A 73 -22.01 -7.28 -19.93
N MET A 74 -20.88 -6.99 -19.28
CA MET A 74 -19.55 -7.37 -19.72
C MET A 74 -18.90 -8.24 -18.64
N GLU A 75 -18.20 -9.28 -19.06
CA GLU A 75 -17.46 -10.19 -18.19
C GLU A 75 -15.95 -10.07 -18.45
N VAL A 76 -15.16 -10.39 -17.43
CA VAL A 76 -13.70 -10.48 -17.59
C VAL A 76 -13.40 -11.69 -18.47
N SER A 77 -12.66 -11.46 -19.57
CA SER A 77 -12.23 -12.53 -20.45
C SER A 77 -11.33 -13.53 -19.69
N PRO A 78 -11.53 -14.85 -19.84
CA PRO A 78 -10.62 -15.85 -19.28
C PRO A 78 -9.25 -15.87 -20.00
N TYR A 79 -9.15 -15.20 -21.16
CA TYR A 79 -7.92 -15.08 -21.91
C TYR A 79 -7.03 -13.98 -21.35
N SER A 80 -5.74 -14.30 -21.19
CA SER A 80 -4.73 -13.33 -20.78
C SER A 80 -4.67 -12.15 -21.75
N SER A 81 -4.64 -10.94 -21.22
CA SER A 81 -4.41 -9.70 -21.98
C SER A 81 -2.97 -9.58 -22.52
N GLY A 82 -2.12 -10.57 -22.21
CA GLY A 82 -0.71 -10.56 -22.59
C GLY A 82 0.11 -9.62 -21.71
N LYS A 83 1.35 -9.36 -22.12
CA LYS A 83 2.23 -8.44 -21.40
C LYS A 83 1.80 -7.00 -21.67
N THR A 84 1.48 -6.26 -20.62
CA THR A 84 1.15 -4.83 -20.68
C THR A 84 2.38 -3.93 -20.73
N ALA A 85 3.57 -4.49 -20.55
CA ALA A 85 4.85 -3.80 -20.62
C ALA A 85 5.91 -4.65 -21.33
N SER A 86 6.87 -3.98 -21.97
CA SER A 86 8.03 -4.63 -22.59
C SER A 86 8.92 -5.29 -21.54
N ASP A 87 9.51 -6.44 -21.89
CA ASP A 87 10.54 -7.12 -21.07
C ASP A 87 11.78 -6.27 -20.85
N ASN A 88 12.01 -5.26 -21.69
CA ASN A 88 13.14 -4.35 -21.60
C ASN A 88 12.80 -3.00 -20.93
N ARG A 89 11.59 -2.87 -20.34
CA ARG A 89 11.22 -1.65 -19.62
C ARG A 89 12.07 -1.57 -18.35
N PRO A 90 12.82 -0.48 -18.11
CA PRO A 90 13.52 -0.31 -16.85
C PRO A 90 12.50 -0.23 -15.71
N LEU A 91 12.70 -1.05 -14.68
CA LEU A 91 11.91 -0.99 -13.46
C LEU A 91 12.24 0.31 -12.73
N THR A 92 11.22 1.11 -12.46
CA THR A 92 11.37 2.40 -11.74
C THR A 92 11.55 2.19 -10.24
N TYR A 93 11.09 1.04 -9.71
CA TYR A 93 11.20 0.65 -8.32
C TYR A 93 11.85 -0.72 -8.22
N THR A 94 12.60 -0.95 -7.14
CA THR A 94 13.21 -2.24 -6.82
C THR A 94 12.14 -3.32 -6.65
N LEU A 95 11.08 -2.99 -5.91
CA LEU A 95 9.89 -3.83 -5.73
C LEU A 95 8.63 -3.02 -6.03
N ASP A 96 7.77 -3.52 -6.92
CA ASP A 96 6.46 -2.94 -7.22
C ASP A 96 5.34 -3.92 -6.83
N ILE A 97 4.64 -3.60 -5.75
CA ILE A 97 3.57 -4.41 -5.16
C ILE A 97 2.23 -3.82 -5.57
N ASN A 98 1.46 -4.55 -6.38
CA ASN A 98 0.12 -4.17 -6.79
C ASN A 98 -0.91 -5.14 -6.21
N GLY A 99 -1.95 -4.61 -5.57
CA GLY A 99 -3.03 -5.39 -4.96
C GLY A 99 -4.39 -5.06 -5.53
N MET A 100 -5.24 -6.07 -5.68
CA MET A 100 -6.63 -5.92 -6.07
C MET A 100 -7.48 -7.05 -5.48
N ILE A 101 -8.79 -6.83 -5.34
CA ILE A 101 -9.76 -7.89 -5.08
C ILE A 101 -10.46 -8.25 -6.39
N SER A 102 -10.38 -9.53 -6.76
CA SER A 102 -11.08 -10.13 -7.91
C SER A 102 -11.70 -11.46 -7.46
N ASP A 103 -12.93 -11.70 -7.86
CA ASP A 103 -13.76 -12.85 -7.47
C ASP A 103 -13.80 -13.09 -5.96
N GLY A 104 -13.88 -12.01 -5.19
CA GLY A 104 -13.88 -12.04 -3.73
C GLY A 104 -12.55 -12.46 -3.10
N ARG A 105 -11.46 -12.50 -3.88
CA ARG A 105 -10.11 -12.88 -3.41
C ARG A 105 -9.14 -11.73 -3.58
N LEU A 106 -8.37 -11.46 -2.52
CA LEU A 106 -7.24 -10.53 -2.60
C LEU A 106 -6.09 -11.19 -3.37
N SER A 107 -5.64 -10.52 -4.43
CA SER A 107 -4.45 -10.86 -5.20
C SER A 107 -3.39 -9.77 -5.00
N LEU A 108 -2.16 -10.18 -4.72
CA LEU A 108 -0.99 -9.30 -4.62
C LEU A 108 0.07 -9.76 -5.62
N ALA A 109 0.44 -8.89 -6.54
CA ALA A 109 1.49 -9.12 -7.51
C ALA A 109 2.75 -8.33 -7.10
N ILE A 110 3.86 -9.03 -6.94
CA ILE A 110 5.17 -8.42 -6.65
C ILE A 110 6.02 -8.49 -7.92
N THR A 111 6.32 -7.33 -8.49
CA THR A 111 7.21 -7.21 -9.66
C THR A 111 8.61 -6.83 -9.18
N TYR A 112 9.62 -7.54 -9.68
CA TYR A 112 11.02 -7.34 -9.30
C TYR A 112 11.96 -7.67 -10.47
N SER A 113 13.21 -7.22 -10.37
CA SER A 113 14.25 -7.54 -11.35
C SER A 113 14.87 -8.90 -11.04
N GLY A 114 14.75 -9.86 -11.96
CA GLY A 114 15.43 -11.16 -11.85
C GLY A 114 16.97 -11.07 -11.93
N LYS A 115 17.52 -9.89 -12.31
CA LYS A 115 18.96 -9.62 -12.23
C LYS A 115 19.41 -9.24 -10.81
N GLN A 116 18.46 -8.79 -9.97
CA GLN A 116 18.74 -8.30 -8.61
C GLN A 116 18.31 -9.31 -7.54
N TYR A 117 17.20 -10.02 -7.76
CA TYR A 117 16.69 -11.01 -6.82
C TYR A 117 16.52 -12.37 -7.46
N GLN A 118 16.83 -13.41 -6.67
CA GLN A 118 16.49 -14.78 -7.00
C GLN A 118 15.00 -15.02 -6.75
N ARG A 119 14.41 -15.93 -7.54
CA ARG A 119 12.98 -16.23 -7.47
C ARG A 119 12.61 -16.76 -6.09
N GLU A 120 13.45 -17.62 -5.54
CA GLU A 120 13.30 -18.30 -4.26
C GLU A 120 13.25 -17.29 -3.09
N THR A 121 14.05 -16.21 -3.18
CA THR A 121 14.02 -15.11 -2.21
C THR A 121 12.68 -14.38 -2.25
N MET A 122 12.16 -14.13 -3.46
CA MET A 122 10.90 -13.42 -3.64
C MET A 122 9.67 -14.27 -3.31
N GLU A 123 9.73 -15.59 -3.53
CA GLU A 123 8.74 -16.55 -3.06
C GLU A 123 8.68 -16.55 -1.53
N THR A 124 9.82 -16.62 -0.86
CA THR A 124 9.91 -16.51 0.61
C THR A 124 9.32 -15.17 1.10
N CYS A 125 9.62 -14.07 0.41
CA CYS A 125 9.05 -12.75 0.72
C CYS A 125 7.51 -12.74 0.58
N ALA A 126 6.99 -13.34 -0.48
CA ALA A 126 5.55 -13.43 -0.73
C ALA A 126 4.84 -14.29 0.34
N ASP A 127 5.44 -15.41 0.73
CA ASP A 127 4.91 -16.28 1.78
C ASP A 127 4.92 -15.61 3.15
N LEU A 128 5.99 -14.89 3.48
CA LEU A 128 6.06 -14.08 4.70
C LEU A 128 5.00 -12.97 4.67
N LEU A 129 4.82 -12.27 3.56
CA LEU A 129 3.80 -11.24 3.43
C LEU A 129 2.40 -11.82 3.64
N LYS A 130 2.11 -12.96 3.01
CA LYS A 130 0.83 -13.67 3.15
C LYS A 130 0.57 -14.11 4.59
N SER A 131 1.55 -14.75 5.23
CA SER A 131 1.44 -15.21 6.62
C SER A 131 1.21 -14.05 7.58
N ASN A 132 1.98 -12.97 7.45
CA ASN A 132 1.80 -11.77 8.29
C ASN A 132 0.43 -11.12 8.06
N LEU A 133 -0.05 -11.06 6.82
CA LEU A 133 -1.39 -10.53 6.54
C LEU A 133 -2.48 -11.38 7.19
N GLN A 134 -2.37 -12.71 7.12
CA GLN A 134 -3.31 -13.63 7.76
C GLN A 134 -3.31 -13.48 9.28
N GLN A 135 -2.14 -13.29 9.90
CA GLN A 135 -2.02 -13.02 11.34
C GLN A 135 -2.70 -11.70 11.73
N VAL A 136 -2.52 -10.65 10.93
CA VAL A 136 -3.21 -9.36 11.14
C VAL A 136 -4.73 -9.52 11.02
N ILE A 137 -5.21 -10.23 10.01
CA ILE A 137 -6.65 -10.50 9.83
C ILE A 137 -7.20 -11.28 11.02
N ALA A 138 -6.57 -12.38 11.40
CA ALA A 138 -6.99 -13.21 12.54
C ALA A 138 -6.99 -12.42 13.85
N HIS A 139 -5.99 -11.56 14.05
CA HIS A 139 -5.94 -10.68 15.21
C HIS A 139 -7.11 -9.69 15.23
N CYS A 140 -7.41 -9.03 14.11
CA CYS A 140 -8.53 -8.11 14.01
C CYS A 140 -9.88 -8.81 14.19
N ASP A 141 -10.05 -10.02 13.68
CA ASP A 141 -11.27 -10.82 13.81
C ASP A 141 -11.50 -11.29 15.27
N ALA A 142 -10.41 -11.66 15.97
CA ALA A 142 -10.46 -12.03 17.38
C ALA A 142 -10.76 -10.83 18.32
N GLN A 143 -10.54 -9.60 17.87
CA GLN A 143 -10.80 -8.40 18.66
C GLN A 143 -12.26 -7.99 18.60
N ASN A 144 -13.02 -8.42 19.62
CA ASN A 144 -14.42 -8.01 19.84
C ASN A 144 -14.58 -6.60 20.45
N GLN A 145 -13.49 -5.82 20.57
CA GLN A 145 -13.48 -4.49 21.18
C GLN A 145 -12.93 -3.44 20.21
N ILE A 146 -13.64 -2.31 20.11
CA ILE A 146 -13.21 -1.16 19.32
C ILE A 146 -12.04 -0.48 20.04
N HIS A 147 -10.82 -0.69 19.54
CA HIS A 147 -9.65 0.04 20.01
C HIS A 147 -9.54 1.39 19.28
N LEU A 148 -10.00 2.46 19.94
CA LEU A 148 -9.88 3.82 19.44
C LEU A 148 -8.40 4.24 19.38
N THR A 149 -8.00 4.87 18.28
CA THR A 149 -6.72 5.58 18.19
C THR A 149 -6.93 7.09 18.39
N PRO A 150 -5.88 7.89 18.70
CA PRO A 150 -6.02 9.33 18.93
C PRO A 150 -6.78 10.04 17.81
N SER A 151 -6.55 9.62 16.56
CA SER A 151 -7.25 10.16 15.41
C SER A 151 -8.76 9.84 15.34
N ASP A 152 -9.26 8.83 16.07
CA ASP A 152 -10.70 8.56 16.17
C ASP A 152 -11.39 9.48 17.20
N ILE A 153 -10.63 10.02 18.16
CA ILE A 153 -11.12 10.94 19.19
C ILE A 153 -11.13 12.38 18.63
N SER A 154 -10.11 12.77 17.85
CA SER A 154 -10.05 14.11 17.24
C SER A 154 -11.12 14.37 16.17
N LEU A 155 -11.77 13.33 15.63
CA LEU A 155 -12.86 13.46 14.67
C LEU A 155 -14.22 13.74 15.32
N LYS A 156 -14.36 13.52 16.64
CA LYS A 156 -15.57 13.89 17.38
C LYS A 156 -15.45 15.31 17.93
N GLY A 157 -15.61 16.28 17.02
CA GLY A 157 -16.15 17.61 17.31
C GLY A 157 -15.59 18.34 18.54
N ILE A 158 -14.29 18.61 18.57
CA ILE A 158 -13.78 19.69 19.42
C ILE A 158 -13.61 20.92 18.53
N THR A 159 -14.65 21.74 18.45
CA THR A 159 -14.48 23.15 18.11
C THR A 159 -13.92 23.81 19.35
N ILE A 160 -12.63 24.16 19.34
CA ILE A 160 -12.10 25.07 20.35
C ILE A 160 -12.63 26.45 19.96
N GLY A 161 -13.59 26.94 20.74
CA GLY A 161 -14.06 28.33 20.68
C GLY A 161 -13.04 29.30 21.23
#